data_AF-A0A485JIZ5-F1
#
_entry.id   AF-A0A485JIZ5-F1
#
_cell.length_a   1.000
_cell.length_b   1.000
_cell.length_c   1.000
_cell.angle_alpha   90.00
_cell.angle_beta   90.00
_cell.angle_gamma   90.00
#
_symmetry.space_group_name_H-M   'P 1'
#
loop_
_entity.id
_entity.type
_entity.pdbx_description
1 polymer ?
#
loop_
_entity_poly.entity_id
_entity_poly.type
_entity_poly.pdbx_seq_one_letter_code
_entity_poly.pdbx_strand_id
1 'polypeptide(L)'
;MGDEPVAVILPDVILDEYESDLSQDNLAEMIRRFDETGHSQIMVEPVADVTAYGVVDCKGVELAPGESVPMVAWLKTKSGCCAV
;
A
#
# COMPACT_ATOMS: atom_id res chain seq x y z
N MET A 1 -26.27 6.86 7.41
CA MET A 1 -25.08 7.64 7.78
C MET A 1 -24.10 6.65 8.39
N GLY A 2 -22.86 6.59 7.90
CA GLY A 2 -21.89 5.54 8.23
C GLY A 2 -21.39 4.73 7.03
N ASP A 3 -21.46 5.28 5.83
CA ASP A 3 -21.01 4.62 4.58
C ASP A 3 -19.99 5.52 3.84
N GLU A 4 -19.18 6.22 4.63
CA GLU A 4 -18.11 7.07 4.15
C GLU A 4 -16.78 6.28 4.06
N PRO A 5 -15.92 6.58 3.07
CA PRO A 5 -14.59 5.99 3.00
C PRO A 5 -13.76 6.39 4.23
N VAL A 6 -12.86 5.49 4.65
CA VAL A 6 -12.03 5.67 5.84
C VAL A 6 -10.58 5.30 5.55
N ALA A 7 -9.65 6.04 6.16
CA ALA A 7 -8.26 5.65 6.24
C ALA A 7 -7.98 4.97 7.59
N VAL A 8 -7.30 3.83 7.56
CA VAL A 8 -6.84 3.12 8.75
C VAL A 8 -5.33 3.30 8.87
N ILE A 9 -4.88 3.80 10.02
CA ILE A 9 -3.46 4.09 10.28
C ILE A 9 -3.03 3.26 11.49
N LEU A 10 -1.93 2.51 11.33
CA LEU A 10 -1.30 1.79 12.43
C LEU A 10 -0.35 2.75 13.14
N PRO A 11 -0.52 3.01 14.46
CA PRO A 11 0.27 4.01 15.17
C PRO A 11 1.73 3.59 15.42
N ASP A 12 2.04 2.30 15.25
CA ASP A 12 3.37 1.73 15.50
C ASP A 12 4.32 1.88 14.31
N VAL A 13 3.86 2.38 13.16
CA VAL A 13 4.65 2.61 11.95
C VAL A 13 4.72 4.10 11.67
N ILE A 14 5.94 4.63 11.51
CA ILE A 14 6.20 6.05 11.24
C ILE A 14 6.80 6.16 9.84
N LEU A 15 6.21 7.01 9.00
CA LEU A 15 6.78 7.37 7.71
C LEU A 15 7.78 8.52 7.88
N ASP A 16 8.93 8.40 7.22
CA ASP A 16 9.99 9.40 7.32
C ASP A 16 9.66 10.63 6.43
N GLU A 17 9.51 11.79 7.08
CA GLU A 17 9.23 13.08 6.44
C GLU A 17 10.44 13.68 5.70
N TYR A 18 11.65 13.17 5.95
CA TYR A 18 12.86 13.61 5.24
C TYR A 18 13.07 12.86 3.92
N GLU A 19 12.44 11.69 3.76
CA GLU A 19 12.54 10.86 2.56
C GLU A 19 11.34 11.04 1.61
N SER A 20 10.28 11.73 2.04
CA SER A 20 9.06 11.95 1.25
C SER A 20 8.32 13.23 1.64
N ASP A 21 7.59 13.83 0.70
CA ASP A 21 6.69 14.94 1.01
C ASP A 21 5.33 14.37 1.45
N LEU A 22 5.10 14.26 2.77
CA LEU A 22 3.87 13.69 3.32
C LEU A 22 2.59 14.47 2.94
N SER A 23 2.71 15.68 2.36
CA SER A 23 1.58 16.42 1.83
C SER A 23 1.18 16.00 0.41
N GLN A 24 2.04 15.27 -0.31
CA GLN A 24 1.83 14.85 -1.70
C GLN A 24 1.95 13.32 -1.88
N ASP A 25 2.87 12.69 -1.15
CA ASP A 25 3.25 11.29 -1.28
C ASP A 25 2.49 10.41 -0.28
N ASN A 26 2.69 9.09 -0.39
CA ASN A 26 2.21 8.10 0.58
C ASN A 26 0.69 8.17 0.77
N LEU A 27 0.23 8.51 1.98
CA LEU A 27 -1.20 8.59 2.29
C LEU A 27 -1.92 9.67 1.46
N ALA A 28 -1.26 10.80 1.21
CA ALA A 28 -1.84 11.87 0.39
C ALA A 28 -2.09 11.40 -1.04
N GLU A 29 -1.12 10.68 -1.63
CA GLU A 29 -1.31 10.08 -2.94
C GLU A 29 -2.40 8.99 -2.94
N MET A 30 -2.43 8.12 -1.92
CA MET A 30 -3.47 7.08 -1.80
C MET A 30 -4.87 7.67 -1.75
N ILE A 31 -5.08 8.75 -1.00
CA ILE A 31 -6.37 9.44 -0.94
C ILE A 31 -6.75 9.96 -2.33
N ARG A 32 -5.83 10.64 -3.02
CA ARG A 32 -6.06 11.13 -4.39
C ARG A 32 -6.42 9.99 -5.35
N ARG A 33 -5.72 8.86 -5.29
CA ARG A 33 -5.99 7.68 -6.13
C ARG A 33 -7.35 7.06 -5.82
N PHE A 34 -7.76 7.03 -4.55
CA PHE A 34 -9.09 6.60 -4.16
C PHE A 34 -10.16 7.55 -4.73
N ASP A 35 -9.98 8.86 -4.60
CA ASP A 35 -10.91 9.86 -5.13
C ASP A 35 -11.06 9.77 -6.65
N GLU A 36 -9.98 9.46 -7.37
CA GLU A 36 -9.97 9.32 -8.83
C GLU A 36 -10.61 8.01 -9.32
N THR A 37 -10.43 6.90 -8.58
CA THR A 37 -10.72 5.55 -9.11
C THR A 37 -11.79 4.78 -8.33
N GLY A 38 -12.09 5.18 -7.09
CA GLY A 38 -12.96 4.46 -6.17
C GLY A 38 -12.39 3.15 -5.63
N HIS A 39 -11.14 2.79 -5.96
CA HIS A 39 -10.51 1.56 -5.46
C HIS A 39 -9.81 1.82 -4.13
N SER A 40 -10.06 0.95 -3.15
CA SER A 40 -9.30 0.93 -1.89
C SER A 40 -7.80 0.84 -2.15
N GLN A 41 -7.02 1.56 -1.33
CA GLN A 41 -5.58 1.58 -1.41
C GLN A 41 -4.97 0.87 -0.20
N ILE A 42 -3.92 0.10 -0.44
CA ILE A 42 -3.11 -0.56 0.60
C ILE A 42 -1.66 -0.21 0.32
N MET A 43 -1.00 0.42 1.30
CA MET A 43 0.42 0.75 1.22
C MET A 43 1.23 -0.53 1.39
N VAL A 44 2.26 -0.68 0.56
CA VAL A 44 3.19 -1.81 0.59
C VAL A 44 4.61 -1.29 0.40
N GLU A 45 5.58 -2.01 0.96
CA GLU A 45 7.00 -1.80 0.72
C GLU A 45 7.68 -3.07 0.19
N PRO A 46 8.73 -2.94 -0.63
CA PRO A 46 9.53 -4.08 -1.02
C PRO A 46 10.39 -4.57 0.17
N VAL A 47 10.31 -5.86 0.47
CA VAL A 47 11.13 -6.49 1.53
C VAL A 47 11.95 -7.63 0.96
N ALA A 48 13.19 -7.78 1.44
CA ALA A 48 14.04 -8.91 1.06
C ALA A 48 13.56 -10.23 1.68
N ASP A 49 13.04 -10.19 2.92
CA ASP A 49 12.51 -11.36 3.62
C ASP A 49 11.00 -11.20 3.86
N VAL A 50 10.23 -11.94 3.08
CA VAL A 50 8.76 -11.93 3.09
C VAL A 50 8.15 -12.87 4.14
N THR A 51 8.95 -13.60 4.92
CA THR A 51 8.42 -14.63 5.86
C THR A 51 7.78 -14.06 7.11
N ALA A 52 8.13 -12.82 7.48
CA ALA A 52 7.59 -12.13 8.65
C ALA A 52 6.38 -11.24 8.34
N TYR A 53 6.01 -11.11 7.07
CA TYR A 53 5.04 -10.12 6.61
C TYR A 53 3.86 -10.75 5.89
N GLY A 54 2.81 -9.94 5.75
CA GLY A 54 1.74 -10.22 4.81
C GLY A 54 2.14 -9.84 3.40
N VAL A 55 2.05 -10.77 2.46
CA VAL A 55 2.52 -10.55 1.09
C VAL A 55 1.32 -10.33 0.17
N VAL A 56 1.39 -9.36 -0.73
CA VAL A 56 0.32 -9.11 -1.72
C VAL A 56 0.62 -9.78 -3.06
N ASP A 57 -0.42 -10.30 -3.70
CA ASP A 57 -0.36 -10.82 -5.08
C ASP A 57 -0.89 -9.79 -6.07
N CYS A 58 0.02 -9.23 -6.87
CA CYS A 58 -0.25 -8.30 -7.96
C CYS A 58 -0.14 -8.97 -9.35
N LYS A 59 -0.31 -10.31 -9.43
CA LYS A 59 -0.18 -11.12 -10.66
C LYS A 59 1.18 -10.99 -11.36
N GLY A 60 2.25 -10.73 -10.59
CA GLY A 60 3.60 -10.54 -11.12
C GLY A 60 3.82 -9.20 -11.83
N VAL A 61 2.93 -8.22 -11.66
CA VAL A 61 3.19 -6.83 -12.06
C VAL A 61 4.20 -6.23 -11.08
N GLU A 62 5.29 -5.68 -11.59
CA GLU A 62 6.24 -4.89 -10.80
C GLU A 62 5.64 -3.51 -10.49
N LEU A 63 5.82 -3.04 -9.25
CA LEU A 63 5.43 -1.70 -8.84
C LEU A 63 6.67 -0.82 -8.68
N ALA A 64 6.62 0.40 -9.22
CA ALA A 64 7.51 1.47 -8.80
C ALA A 64 6.95 2.23 -7.57
N PRO A 65 7.78 2.96 -6.81
CA PRO A 65 7.32 3.83 -5.74
C PRO A 65 6.25 4.83 -6.24
N GLY A 66 5.16 4.98 -5.48
CA GLY A 66 4.02 5.85 -5.83
C GLY A 66 3.02 5.23 -6.82
N GLU A 67 3.30 4.04 -7.37
CA GLU A 67 2.36 3.36 -8.26
C GLU A 67 1.30 2.56 -7.49
N SER A 68 0.10 2.49 -8.07
CA SER A 68 -0.99 1.64 -7.60
C SER A 68 -1.31 0.61 -8.67
N VAL A 69 -1.34 -0.67 -8.29
CA VAL A 69 -1.76 -1.76 -9.18
C VAL A 69 -2.83 -2.63 -8.52
N PRO A 70 -3.68 -3.32 -9.30
CA PRO A 70 -4.66 -4.23 -8.74
C PRO A 70 -4.01 -5.41 -8.02
N MET A 71 -4.33 -5.60 -6.75
CA MET A 71 -4.04 -6.84 -6.02
C MET A 71 -5.22 -7.79 -6.09
N VAL A 72 -4.96 -9.10 -6.10
CA VAL A 72 -6.01 -10.13 -6.18
C VAL A 72 -6.08 -11.05 -4.98
N ALA A 73 -5.01 -11.13 -4.19
CA ALA A 73 -4.96 -11.99 -3.03
C ALA A 73 -3.94 -11.50 -2.00
N TRP A 74 -4.18 -11.92 -0.76
CA TRP A 74 -3.20 -11.91 0.31
C TRP A 74 -2.54 -13.29 0.41
N LEU A 75 -1.23 -13.33 0.38
CA LEU A 75 -0.41 -14.52 0.46
C LEU A 75 0.30 -14.61 1.81
N LYS A 76 0.43 -15.84 2.31
CA LYS A 76 1.24 -16.18 3.49
C LYS A 76 2.61 -16.76 3.11
N THR A 77 3.09 -16.53 1.88
CA THR A 77 4.16 -17.34 1.26
C THR A 77 5.05 -16.57 0.27
N LYS A 78 6.23 -17.13 -0.02
CA LYS A 78 7.46 -16.52 -0.60
C LYS A 78 7.41 -16.05 -2.06
N SER A 79 6.25 -15.89 -2.69
CA SER A 79 6.17 -15.63 -4.15
C SER A 79 5.35 -14.41 -4.54
N GLY A 80 5.21 -13.41 -3.67
CA GLY A 80 4.49 -12.17 -4.02
C GLY A 80 5.42 -10.97 -4.21
N CYS A 81 4.82 -9.85 -4.63
CA CYS A 81 5.54 -8.70 -5.17
C CYS A 81 6.00 -7.71 -4.08
N CYS A 82 5.17 -7.49 -3.06
CA CYS A 82 5.41 -6.49 -2.02
C CYS A 82 4.80 -6.96 -0.68
N ALA A 83 5.23 -6.36 0.42
CA ALA A 83 4.74 -6.66 1.77
C ALA A 83 4.01 -5.45 2.39
N VAL A 84 3.02 -5.73 3.24
CA VAL A 84 2.34 -4.75 4.10
C VAL A 84 2.92 -4.80 5.51
#